data_AF-A0A433PHU7-F1
#
_entry.id   AF-A0A433PHU7-F1
#
_cell.length_a   1.000
_cell.length_b   1.000
_cell.length_c   1.000
_cell.angle_alpha   90.00
_cell.angle_beta   90.00
_cell.angle_gamma   90.00
#
_symmetry.space_group_name_H-M   'P 1'
#
loop_
_entity.id
_entity.type
_entity.pdbx_description
1 polymer ?
#
loop_
_entity_poly.entity_id
_entity_poly.type
_entity_poly.pdbx_seq_one_letter_code
_entity_poly.pdbx_strand_id
1 'polypeptide(L)'
;MLVPSSAHSHLDIQNRVSHLAGTLIERFKREQPELEITNSEVKCIKLAGLCHDLGTFSNILSCHGPFSHIFDNEFMPQAKPELTWSHEQASEMMLEYLIDDNNIDLEKDEIELIKGLIDGKPGRHSQRGFLFDIVANKRNSVDVDKFDYIERDCYNLGIKSSYDTSRLMAMCRVVNNQICFHHKEVYSLYDMFHTRYSLFKRIYTHRVCMYISIISQTNYFYWGRLLRKPEIYLAIPLSFAQHVSETLDDISLVS
;
A
#
# COMPACT_ATOMS: atom_id res chain seq x y z
N MET A 1 17.07 -4.59 11.53
CA MET A 1 18.05 -4.98 12.59
C MET A 1 18.02 -6.47 12.98
N LEU A 2 17.04 -7.30 12.56
CA LEU A 2 17.12 -8.78 12.70
C LEU A 2 17.48 -9.53 11.42
N VAL A 3 17.37 -8.84 10.28
CA VAL A 3 17.66 -9.36 8.95
C VAL A 3 18.55 -8.32 8.27
N PRO A 4 19.84 -8.59 8.04
CA PRO A 4 20.77 -7.62 7.44
C PRO A 4 20.36 -7.21 6.02
N SER A 5 19.59 -8.04 5.32
CA SER A 5 19.12 -7.89 3.94
C SER A 5 17.79 -7.16 3.78
N SER A 6 17.13 -6.70 4.86
CA SER A 6 15.83 -6.01 4.77
C SER A 6 15.94 -4.48 4.56
N ALA A 7 16.97 -4.02 3.87
CA ALA A 7 17.32 -2.60 3.72
C ALA A 7 16.77 -1.99 2.40
N HIS A 8 15.49 -2.21 2.08
CA HIS A 8 14.85 -1.50 0.96
C HIS A 8 14.36 -0.14 1.42
N SER A 9 14.45 0.87 0.53
CA SER A 9 13.83 2.16 0.81
C SER A 9 12.31 2.04 0.67
N HIS A 10 11.56 2.81 1.45
CA HIS A 10 10.09 2.89 1.31
C HIS A 10 9.67 3.29 -0.11
N LEU A 11 10.52 4.07 -0.79
CA LEU A 11 10.32 4.48 -2.17
C LEU A 11 10.33 3.28 -3.14
N ASP A 12 11.26 2.33 -2.95
CA ASP A 12 11.33 1.12 -3.78
C ASP A 12 10.07 0.26 -3.63
N ILE A 13 9.51 0.21 -2.42
CA ILE A 13 8.28 -0.54 -2.11
C ILE A 13 7.09 0.09 -2.84
N GLN A 14 6.90 1.39 -2.69
CA GLN A 14 5.79 2.11 -3.31
C GLN A 14 5.85 2.07 -4.84
N ASN A 15 7.06 2.20 -5.40
CA ASN A 15 7.27 2.05 -6.84
C ASN A 15 6.90 0.64 -7.33
N ARG A 16 7.22 -0.41 -6.57
CA ARG A 16 6.84 -1.79 -6.91
C ARG A 16 5.34 -2.00 -6.86
N VAL A 17 4.66 -1.53 -5.82
CA VAL A 17 3.19 -1.68 -5.70
C VAL A 17 2.48 -0.90 -6.82
N SER A 18 2.93 0.33 -7.11
CA SER A 18 2.46 1.12 -8.26
C SER A 18 2.65 0.38 -9.58
N HIS A 19 3.82 -0.24 -9.79
CA HIS A 19 4.12 -1.01 -10.98
C HIS A 19 3.23 -2.25 -11.13
N LEU A 20 3.01 -3.01 -10.05
CA LEU A 20 2.12 -4.18 -10.06
C LEU A 20 0.66 -3.77 -10.31
N ALA A 21 0.20 -2.70 -9.67
CA ALA A 21 -1.15 -2.14 -9.88
C ALA A 21 -1.35 -1.72 -11.35
N GLY A 22 -0.38 -0.98 -11.90
CA GLY A 22 -0.34 -0.55 -13.30
C GLY A 22 -0.36 -1.72 -14.27
N THR A 23 0.49 -2.73 -14.05
CA THR A 23 0.57 -3.93 -14.88
C THR A 23 -0.76 -4.70 -14.89
N LEU A 24 -1.43 -4.79 -13.74
CA LEU A 24 -2.71 -5.48 -13.60
C LEU A 24 -3.83 -4.75 -14.36
N ILE A 25 -3.99 -3.44 -14.13
CA ILE A 25 -5.07 -2.67 -14.75
C ILE A 25 -4.89 -2.52 -16.25
N GLU A 26 -3.66 -2.33 -16.74
CA GLU A 26 -3.36 -2.26 -18.17
C GLU A 26 -3.65 -3.59 -18.88
N ARG A 27 -3.40 -4.72 -18.20
CA ARG A 27 -3.79 -6.02 -18.72
C ARG A 27 -5.30 -6.14 -18.83
N PHE A 28 -6.06 -5.80 -17.79
CA PHE A 28 -7.53 -5.81 -17.85
C PHE A 28 -8.05 -4.93 -18.98
N LYS A 29 -7.49 -3.73 -19.14
CA LYS A 29 -7.85 -2.82 -20.24
C LYS A 29 -7.62 -3.45 -21.62
N ARG A 30 -6.53 -4.20 -21.80
CA ARG A 30 -6.19 -4.87 -23.06
C ARG A 30 -7.01 -6.14 -23.33
N GLU A 31 -7.22 -6.95 -22.31
CA GLU A 31 -7.83 -8.29 -22.43
C GLU A 31 -9.36 -8.31 -22.24
N GLN A 32 -9.90 -7.25 -21.63
CA GLN A 32 -11.33 -7.08 -21.34
C GLN A 32 -11.80 -5.67 -21.72
N PRO A 33 -11.80 -5.33 -23.03
CA PRO A 33 -12.21 -4.00 -23.49
C PRO A 33 -13.66 -3.66 -23.12
N GLU A 34 -14.51 -4.66 -22.84
CA GLU A 34 -15.87 -4.48 -22.34
C GLU A 34 -15.97 -3.78 -20.98
N LEU A 35 -14.87 -3.67 -20.23
CA LEU A 35 -14.81 -2.97 -18.95
C LEU A 35 -14.71 -1.46 -19.09
N GLU A 36 -14.41 -0.95 -20.30
CA GLU A 36 -14.31 0.49 -20.60
C GLU A 36 -13.41 1.24 -19.60
N ILE A 37 -12.23 0.67 -19.31
CA ILE A 37 -11.25 1.25 -18.38
C ILE A 37 -10.62 2.50 -19.01
N THR A 38 -10.77 3.64 -18.34
CA THR A 38 -10.28 4.94 -18.83
C THR A 38 -8.80 5.15 -18.51
N ASN A 39 -8.13 6.06 -19.22
CA ASN A 39 -6.75 6.44 -18.88
C ASN A 39 -6.65 7.11 -17.50
N SER A 40 -7.67 7.89 -17.12
CA SER A 40 -7.74 8.51 -15.79
C SER A 40 -7.84 7.45 -14.68
N GLU A 41 -8.62 6.38 -14.87
CA GLU A 41 -8.68 5.26 -13.92
C GLU A 41 -7.33 4.54 -13.78
N VAL A 42 -6.61 4.33 -14.89
CA VAL A 42 -5.26 3.74 -14.86
C VAL A 42 -4.29 4.64 -14.10
N LYS A 43 -4.31 5.95 -14.36
CA LYS A 43 -3.50 6.95 -13.63
C LYS A 43 -3.80 6.92 -12.13
N CYS A 44 -5.08 6.95 -11.76
CA CYS A 44 -5.52 6.92 -10.36
C CYS A 44 -5.08 5.63 -9.65
N ILE A 45 -5.14 4.47 -10.30
CA ILE A 45 -4.69 3.19 -9.72
C ILE A 45 -3.18 3.16 -9.48
N LYS A 46 -2.37 3.65 -10.43
CA LYS A 46 -0.92 3.76 -10.26
C LYS A 46 -0.58 4.71 -9.11
N LEU A 47 -1.24 5.86 -9.04
CA LEU A 47 -1.06 6.82 -7.95
C LEU A 47 -1.50 6.25 -6.61
N ALA A 48 -2.64 5.55 -6.55
CA ALA A 48 -3.06 4.87 -5.34
C ALA A 48 -2.03 3.82 -4.89
N GLY A 49 -1.47 3.02 -5.82
CA GLY A 49 -0.41 2.06 -5.50
C GLY A 49 0.87 2.72 -4.98
N LEU A 50 1.25 3.87 -5.54
CA LEU A 50 2.39 4.67 -5.05
C LEU A 50 2.12 5.25 -3.66
N CYS A 51 0.90 5.70 -3.42
CA CYS A 51 0.54 6.50 -2.25
C CYS A 51 -0.14 5.71 -1.11
N HIS A 52 -0.41 4.41 -1.28
CA HIS A 52 -1.21 3.66 -0.29
C HIS A 52 -0.61 3.67 1.12
N ASP A 53 0.72 3.73 1.21
CA ASP A 53 1.47 3.70 2.46
C ASP A 53 2.09 5.05 2.89
N LEU A 54 1.62 6.19 2.35
CA LEU A 54 2.15 7.52 2.74
C LEU A 54 2.03 7.84 4.23
N GLY A 55 1.01 7.30 4.92
CA GLY A 55 0.83 7.48 6.36
C GLY A 55 1.97 6.91 7.21
N THR A 56 2.80 6.03 6.64
CA THR A 56 3.95 5.40 7.32
C THR A 56 5.26 6.20 7.18
N PHE A 57 5.30 7.26 6.35
CA PHE A 57 6.51 8.01 5.98
C PHE A 57 7.11 8.91 7.07
N SER A 58 6.48 9.02 8.24
CA SER A 58 7.15 9.65 9.37
C SER A 58 8.40 8.83 9.69
N ASN A 59 9.59 9.43 9.73
CA ASN A 59 10.82 8.74 10.15
C ASN A 59 10.81 8.29 11.63
N ILE A 60 9.68 8.50 12.32
CA ILE A 60 9.34 7.88 13.60
C ILE A 60 8.77 6.45 13.42
N LEU A 61 8.32 6.13 12.19
CA LEU A 61 7.45 5.01 11.81
C LEU A 61 7.91 4.20 10.58
N SER A 62 9.07 4.54 9.99
CA SER A 62 9.68 3.80 8.87
C SER A 62 10.13 2.39 9.28
N CYS A 63 9.18 1.46 9.35
CA CYS A 63 9.40 0.03 9.30
C CYS A 63 8.09 -0.62 8.85
N HIS A 64 7.95 -0.88 7.55
CA HIS A 64 6.94 -1.85 7.11
C HIS A 64 7.26 -3.21 7.74
N GLY A 65 6.25 -3.84 8.33
CA GLY A 65 6.38 -4.95 9.25
C GLY A 65 5.60 -4.71 10.57
N PRO A 66 5.91 -5.42 11.66
CA PRO A 66 5.13 -5.35 12.91
C PRO A 66 5.06 -3.95 13.53
N PHE A 67 5.98 -3.04 13.20
CA PHE A 67 6.12 -1.74 13.85
C PHE A 67 5.01 -0.73 13.49
N SER A 68 4.52 -0.71 12.24
CA SER A 68 3.42 0.15 11.82
C SER A 68 2.10 -0.29 12.45
N HIS A 69 1.77 -1.58 12.36
CA HIS A 69 0.56 -2.11 12.99
C HIS A 69 0.58 -2.07 14.52
N ILE A 70 1.74 -2.16 15.19
CA ILE A 70 1.83 -1.92 16.64
C ILE A 70 1.54 -0.45 16.94
N PHE A 71 1.96 0.48 16.07
CA PHE A 71 1.65 1.89 16.31
C PHE A 71 0.14 2.18 16.23
N ASP A 72 -0.52 1.72 15.17
CA ASP A 72 -1.98 1.84 15.00
C ASP A 72 -2.77 1.11 16.10
N ASN A 73 -2.40 -0.15 16.40
CA ASN A 73 -3.24 -1.04 17.22
C ASN A 73 -2.85 -1.09 18.69
N GLU A 74 -1.61 -0.75 19.05
CA GLU A 74 -1.12 -0.84 20.44
C GLU A 74 -0.74 0.54 20.99
N PHE A 75 0.02 1.35 20.25
CA PHE A 75 0.51 2.65 20.74
C PHE A 75 -0.58 3.72 20.75
N MET A 76 -1.25 3.97 19.63
CA MET A 76 -2.23 5.06 19.51
C MET A 76 -3.41 4.90 20.48
N PRO A 77 -3.97 3.69 20.68
CA PRO A 77 -5.00 3.48 21.70
C PRO A 77 -4.53 3.75 23.14
N GLN A 78 -3.22 3.59 23.43
CA GLN A 78 -2.65 3.88 24.75
C GLN A 78 -2.21 5.34 24.91
N ALA A 79 -1.68 5.95 23.86
CA ALA A 79 -1.15 7.32 23.88
C ALA A 79 -2.25 8.37 23.73
N LYS A 80 -3.29 8.09 22.94
CA LYS A 80 -4.48 8.93 22.75
C LYS A 80 -5.74 8.07 22.58
N PRO A 81 -6.28 7.51 23.67
CA PRO A 81 -7.47 6.66 23.64
C PRO A 81 -8.68 7.32 22.98
N GLU A 82 -8.79 8.65 23.05
CA GLU A 82 -9.86 9.45 22.45
C GLU A 82 -9.75 9.66 20.94
N LEU A 83 -8.65 9.24 20.30
CA LEU A 83 -8.43 9.42 18.87
C LEU A 83 -8.47 8.07 18.15
N THR A 84 -9.47 7.88 17.29
CA THR A 84 -9.43 6.81 16.29
C THR A 84 -8.48 7.23 15.19
N TRP A 85 -7.35 6.52 15.05
CA TRP A 85 -6.31 6.83 14.07
C TRP A 85 -5.93 5.55 13.34
N SER A 86 -5.80 5.62 12.02
CA SER A 86 -5.26 4.55 11.18
C SER A 86 -4.27 5.12 10.17
N HIS A 87 -3.29 4.31 9.76
CA HIS A 87 -2.35 4.70 8.71
C HIS A 87 -3.04 5.06 7.40
N GLU A 88 -4.20 4.48 7.06
CA GLU A 88 -4.95 4.87 5.86
C GLU A 88 -5.46 6.32 5.94
N GLN A 89 -5.98 6.76 7.10
CA GLN A 89 -6.38 8.15 7.31
C GLN A 89 -5.18 9.10 7.22
N ALA A 90 -4.02 8.67 7.73
CA ALA A 90 -2.78 9.43 7.60
C ALA A 90 -2.31 9.50 6.13
N SER A 91 -2.46 8.42 5.35
CA SER A 91 -2.16 8.41 3.91
C SER A 91 -3.05 9.39 3.15
N GLU A 92 -4.34 9.48 3.45
CA GLU A 92 -5.25 10.46 2.83
C GLU A 92 -4.84 11.91 3.15
N MET A 93 -4.52 12.20 4.41
CA MET A 93 -4.05 13.53 4.82
C MET A 93 -2.74 13.92 4.15
N MET A 94 -1.82 12.96 4.02
CA MET A 94 -0.54 13.18 3.35
C MET A 94 -0.69 13.39 1.85
N LEU A 95 -1.62 12.67 1.21
CA LEU A 95 -1.92 12.84 -0.20
C LEU A 95 -2.45 14.25 -0.49
N GLU A 96 -3.42 14.74 0.30
CA GLU A 96 -3.93 16.12 0.15
C GLU A 96 -2.83 17.14 0.27
N TYR A 97 -1.98 17.02 1.30
CA TYR A 97 -0.86 17.94 1.48
C TYR A 97 0.09 17.92 0.28
N LEU A 98 0.46 16.75 -0.23
CA LEU A 98 1.40 16.64 -1.37
C LEU A 98 0.84 17.30 -2.63
N ILE A 99 -0.47 17.15 -2.87
CA ILE A 99 -1.15 17.78 -4.00
C ILE A 99 -1.13 19.30 -3.86
N ASP A 100 -1.47 19.82 -2.68
CA ASP A 100 -1.54 21.26 -2.42
C ASP A 100 -0.14 21.92 -2.45
N ASP A 101 0.86 21.31 -1.82
CA ASP A 101 2.22 21.85 -1.68
C ASP A 101 3.00 21.86 -3.01
N ASN A 102 2.76 20.86 -3.86
CA ASN A 102 3.43 20.74 -5.17
C ASN A 102 2.58 21.25 -6.33
N ASN A 103 1.37 21.79 -6.05
CA ASN A 103 0.43 22.31 -7.04
C ASN A 103 0.15 21.31 -8.18
N ILE A 104 -0.08 20.05 -7.81
CA ILE A 104 -0.35 18.95 -8.74
C ILE A 104 -1.78 19.10 -9.29
N ASP A 105 -1.92 19.18 -10.61
CA ASP A 105 -3.23 19.29 -11.26
C ASP A 105 -3.94 17.93 -11.29
N LEU A 106 -4.80 17.71 -10.30
CA LEU A 106 -5.72 16.57 -10.22
C LEU A 106 -7.14 17.07 -10.03
N GLU A 107 -8.07 16.50 -10.79
CA GLU A 107 -9.48 16.81 -10.59
C GLU A 107 -9.94 16.28 -9.23
N LYS A 108 -10.91 16.98 -8.61
CA LYS A 108 -11.53 16.51 -7.36
C LYS A 108 -12.05 15.07 -7.48
N ASP A 109 -12.49 14.69 -8.68
CA ASP A 109 -13.00 13.36 -8.95
C ASP A 109 -11.90 12.28 -8.81
N GLU A 110 -10.73 12.58 -9.36
CA GLU A 110 -9.53 11.72 -9.31
C GLU A 110 -9.02 11.59 -7.86
N ILE A 111 -9.01 12.69 -7.10
CA ILE A 111 -8.57 12.68 -5.70
C ILE A 111 -9.48 11.78 -4.85
N GLU A 112 -10.81 11.90 -5.00
CA GLU A 112 -11.76 11.05 -4.29
C GLU A 112 -11.62 9.58 -4.69
N LEU A 113 -11.34 9.29 -5.98
CA LEU A 113 -11.06 7.94 -6.44
C LEU A 113 -9.78 7.38 -5.81
N ILE A 114 -8.68 8.13 -5.83
CA ILE A 114 -7.39 7.71 -5.26
C ILE A 114 -7.55 7.39 -3.76
N LYS A 115 -8.21 8.27 -2.98
CA LYS A 115 -8.48 8.01 -1.56
C LYS A 115 -9.30 6.74 -1.35
N GLY A 116 -10.37 6.58 -2.14
CA GLY A 116 -11.19 5.38 -2.07
C GLY A 116 -10.39 4.10 -2.40
N LEU A 117 -9.45 4.15 -3.34
CA LEU A 117 -8.58 3.03 -3.70
C LEU A 117 -7.57 2.68 -2.59
N ILE A 118 -7.06 3.68 -1.88
CA ILE A 118 -6.15 3.50 -0.72
C ILE A 118 -6.90 2.89 0.47
N ASP A 119 -8.08 3.43 0.81
CA ASP A 119 -8.91 2.91 1.91
C ASP A 119 -9.62 1.60 1.54
N GLY A 120 -9.74 1.28 0.24
CA GLY A 120 -10.48 0.13 -0.27
C GLY A 120 -12.00 0.29 -0.11
N LYS A 121 -12.49 1.54 -0.04
CA LYS A 121 -13.91 1.87 0.07
C LYS A 121 -14.38 2.58 -1.20
N PRO A 122 -15.30 1.99 -1.98
CA PRO A 122 -15.66 2.52 -3.29
C PRO A 122 -16.46 3.82 -3.26
N GLY A 123 -17.14 4.13 -2.15
CA GLY A 123 -17.97 5.32 -2.03
C GLY A 123 -18.92 5.49 -3.22
N ARG A 124 -18.82 6.65 -3.89
CA ARG A 124 -19.60 6.98 -5.09
C ARG A 124 -19.21 6.18 -6.35
N HIS A 125 -18.03 5.56 -6.38
CA HIS A 125 -17.55 4.70 -7.47
C HIS A 125 -17.96 3.22 -7.28
N SER A 126 -19.01 2.95 -6.51
CA SER A 126 -19.53 1.59 -6.23
C SER A 126 -19.87 0.76 -7.48
N GLN A 127 -20.14 1.42 -8.61
CA GLN A 127 -20.37 0.75 -9.89
C GLN A 127 -19.09 0.08 -10.45
N ARG A 128 -17.90 0.49 -10.00
CA ARG A 128 -16.59 0.00 -10.43
C ARG A 128 -15.86 -0.77 -9.31
N GLY A 129 -16.56 -1.68 -8.63
CA GLY A 129 -16.06 -2.46 -7.50
C GLY A 129 -14.73 -3.18 -7.74
N PHE A 130 -14.49 -3.70 -8.95
CA PHE A 130 -13.25 -4.43 -9.26
C PHE A 130 -11.98 -3.56 -9.17
N LEU A 131 -12.08 -2.23 -9.32
CA LEU A 131 -10.92 -1.33 -9.19
C LEU A 131 -10.40 -1.33 -7.74
N PHE A 132 -11.31 -1.43 -6.77
CA PHE A 132 -11.01 -1.44 -5.34
C PHE A 132 -10.48 -2.79 -4.85
N ASP A 133 -10.53 -3.84 -5.67
CA ASP A 133 -9.89 -5.12 -5.39
C ASP A 133 -8.38 -5.11 -5.73
N ILE A 134 -7.84 -4.06 -6.39
CA ILE A 134 -6.46 -4.00 -6.88
C ILE A 134 -5.47 -3.62 -5.77
N VAL A 135 -5.62 -2.42 -5.19
CA VAL A 135 -4.63 -1.85 -4.25
C VAL A 135 -4.91 -2.29 -2.82
N ALA A 136 -6.15 -2.13 -2.35
CA ALA A 136 -6.54 -2.47 -0.98
C ALA A 136 -7.84 -3.29 -0.96
N ASN A 137 -7.71 -4.62 -1.06
CA ASN A 137 -8.87 -5.50 -1.19
C ASN A 137 -9.47 -5.84 0.18
N LYS A 138 -10.47 -5.06 0.61
CA LYS A 138 -11.18 -5.31 1.88
C LYS A 138 -12.15 -6.51 1.83
N ARG A 139 -12.44 -7.08 0.65
CA ARG A 139 -13.34 -8.24 0.50
C ARG A 139 -12.68 -9.55 0.90
N ASN A 140 -11.47 -9.81 0.40
CA ASN A 140 -10.79 -11.09 0.59
C ASN A 140 -9.29 -10.95 0.89
N SER A 141 -8.75 -9.72 0.94
CA SER A 141 -7.32 -9.46 1.20
C SER A 141 -6.38 -10.06 0.16
N VAL A 142 -6.79 -10.16 -1.10
CA VAL A 142 -5.92 -10.49 -2.24
C VAL A 142 -5.74 -9.22 -3.07
N ASP A 143 -4.60 -8.56 -2.92
CA ASP A 143 -4.26 -7.28 -3.53
C ASP A 143 -2.76 -7.17 -3.85
N VAL A 144 -2.38 -6.17 -4.65
CA VAL A 144 -0.99 -6.02 -5.13
C VAL A 144 0.00 -5.62 -4.05
N ASP A 145 -0.45 -4.99 -2.96
CA ASP A 145 0.37 -4.72 -1.78
C ASP A 145 0.90 -6.04 -1.18
N LYS A 146 -0.01 -7.00 -0.97
CA LYS A 146 0.35 -8.34 -0.46
C LYS A 146 1.23 -9.11 -1.40
N PHE A 147 0.99 -8.97 -2.71
CA PHE A 147 1.84 -9.60 -3.70
C PHE A 147 3.28 -9.10 -3.62
N ASP A 148 3.49 -7.79 -3.47
CA ASP A 148 4.84 -7.22 -3.34
C ASP A 148 5.50 -7.62 -2.02
N TYR A 149 4.88 -7.30 -0.87
CA TYR A 149 5.58 -7.47 0.40
C TYR A 149 5.88 -8.92 0.71
N ILE A 150 5.00 -9.87 0.36
CA ILE A 150 5.24 -11.28 0.67
C ILE A 150 6.43 -11.79 -0.15
N GLU A 151 6.47 -11.56 -1.46
CA GLU A 151 7.59 -12.02 -2.31
C GLU A 151 8.89 -11.31 -1.95
N ARG A 152 8.84 -9.99 -1.75
CA ARG A 152 10.00 -9.17 -1.36
C ARG A 152 10.56 -9.61 -0.02
N ASP A 153 9.72 -9.80 0.99
CA ASP A 153 10.16 -10.21 2.32
C ASP A 153 10.71 -11.63 2.28
N CYS A 154 10.05 -12.56 1.59
CA CYS A 154 10.57 -13.90 1.35
C CYS A 154 11.96 -13.87 0.73
N TYR A 155 12.16 -13.10 -0.35
CA TYR A 155 13.45 -12.94 -1.01
C TYR A 155 14.53 -12.44 -0.05
N ASN A 156 14.23 -11.38 0.72
CA ASN A 156 15.19 -10.78 1.65
C ASN A 156 15.51 -11.68 2.84
N LEU A 157 14.55 -12.48 3.28
CA LEU A 157 14.72 -13.43 4.39
C LEU A 157 15.40 -14.74 3.96
N GLY A 158 15.65 -14.94 2.66
CA GLY A 158 16.11 -16.21 2.13
C GLY A 158 15.08 -17.34 2.27
N ILE A 159 13.80 -16.99 2.36
CA ILE A 159 12.67 -17.92 2.39
C ILE A 159 12.15 -18.06 0.96
N LYS A 160 12.01 -19.30 0.47
CA LYS A 160 11.34 -19.51 -0.83
C LYS A 160 9.86 -19.18 -0.69
N SER A 161 9.37 -18.26 -1.53
CA SER A 161 7.92 -18.06 -1.70
C SER A 161 7.29 -19.36 -2.21
N SER A 162 6.14 -19.74 -1.66
CA SER A 162 5.42 -20.94 -2.10
C SER A 162 4.41 -20.67 -3.23
N TYR A 163 4.27 -19.41 -3.66
CA TYR A 163 3.40 -19.03 -4.79
C TYR A 163 4.12 -18.05 -5.72
N ASP A 164 3.56 -17.90 -6.93
CA ASP A 164 4.05 -17.01 -7.97
C ASP A 164 3.03 -15.89 -8.23
N THR A 165 3.38 -14.67 -7.84
CA THR A 165 2.55 -13.46 -8.08
C THR A 165 2.28 -13.24 -9.56
N SER A 166 3.29 -13.39 -10.41
CA SER A 166 3.17 -13.13 -11.86
C SER A 166 2.14 -14.07 -12.48
N ARG A 167 2.14 -15.34 -12.04
CA ARG A 167 1.13 -16.33 -12.45
C ARG A 167 -0.27 -15.97 -11.95
N LEU A 168 -0.43 -15.61 -10.66
CA LEU A 168 -1.73 -15.23 -10.09
C LEU A 168 -2.31 -14.01 -10.82
N MET A 169 -1.48 -13.01 -11.09
CA MET A 169 -1.87 -11.84 -11.86
C MET A 169 -2.28 -12.25 -13.27
N ALA A 170 -1.48 -13.05 -13.99
CA ALA A 170 -1.81 -13.48 -15.35
C ALA A 170 -3.10 -14.32 -15.44
N MET A 171 -3.45 -15.04 -14.37
CA MET A 171 -4.59 -15.97 -14.31
C MET A 171 -5.83 -15.37 -13.62
N CYS A 172 -5.93 -14.04 -13.50
CA CYS A 172 -7.14 -13.38 -13.01
C CYS A 172 -7.86 -12.55 -14.09
N ARG A 173 -9.18 -12.42 -13.95
CA ARG A 173 -10.09 -11.67 -14.83
C ARG A 173 -11.18 -11.00 -14.01
N VAL A 174 -11.74 -9.92 -14.55
CA VAL A 174 -12.92 -9.28 -13.95
C VAL A 174 -14.18 -10.01 -14.40
N VAL A 175 -14.96 -10.48 -13.42
CA VAL A 175 -16.27 -11.13 -13.63
C VAL A 175 -17.25 -10.56 -12.61
N ASN A 176 -18.43 -10.12 -13.05
CA ASN A 176 -19.46 -9.55 -12.17
C ASN A 176 -18.93 -8.45 -11.23
N ASN A 177 -18.12 -7.52 -11.76
CA ASN A 177 -17.54 -6.40 -11.03
C ASN A 177 -16.60 -6.82 -9.88
N GLN A 178 -15.93 -7.97 -10.00
CA GLN A 178 -14.97 -8.50 -9.03
C GLN A 178 -13.77 -9.12 -9.74
N ILE A 179 -12.60 -9.06 -9.13
CA ILE A 179 -11.44 -9.81 -9.60
C ILE A 179 -11.61 -11.29 -9.22
N CYS A 180 -11.67 -12.16 -10.23
CA CYS A 180 -11.77 -13.60 -10.09
C CYS A 180 -10.50 -14.28 -10.60
N PHE A 181 -10.06 -15.32 -9.90
CA PHE A 181 -8.91 -16.13 -10.27
C PHE A 181 -9.36 -17.41 -10.97
N HIS A 182 -8.58 -17.86 -11.95
CA HIS A 182 -8.84 -19.12 -12.63
C HIS A 182 -8.86 -20.27 -11.62
N HIS A 183 -9.81 -21.20 -11.72
CA HIS A 183 -10.04 -22.26 -10.72
C HIS A 183 -8.81 -23.14 -10.43
N LYS A 184 -7.87 -23.24 -11.38
CA LYS A 184 -6.59 -23.96 -11.22
C LYS A 184 -5.61 -23.27 -10.26
N GLU A 185 -5.79 -21.98 -9.99
CA GLU A 185 -4.96 -21.19 -9.07
C GLU A 185 -5.43 -21.26 -7.61
N VAL A 186 -6.41 -22.11 -7.29
CA VAL A 186 -6.91 -22.25 -5.92
C VAL A 186 -5.79 -22.58 -4.92
N TYR A 187 -4.85 -23.46 -5.30
CA TYR A 187 -3.72 -23.81 -4.45
C TYR A 187 -2.71 -22.67 -4.34
N SER A 188 -2.44 -21.94 -5.42
CA SER A 188 -1.59 -20.74 -5.41
C SER A 188 -2.10 -19.69 -4.40
N LEU A 189 -3.43 -19.51 -4.32
CA LEU A 189 -4.05 -18.63 -3.32
C LEU A 189 -3.89 -19.17 -1.90
N TYR A 190 -4.08 -20.49 -1.68
CA TYR A 190 -3.82 -21.11 -0.37
C TYR A 190 -2.36 -20.91 0.06
N ASP A 191 -1.42 -21.10 -0.85
CA ASP A 191 0.01 -20.94 -0.64
C ASP A 191 0.38 -19.48 -0.30
N MET A 192 -0.27 -18.50 -0.94
CA MET A 192 -0.15 -17.09 -0.59
C MET A 192 -0.56 -16.83 0.86
N PHE A 193 -1.75 -17.28 1.27
CA PHE A 193 -2.21 -17.10 2.65
C PHE A 193 -1.35 -17.86 3.67
N HIS A 194 -0.90 -19.06 3.30
CA HIS A 194 0.01 -19.84 4.14
C HIS A 194 1.35 -19.12 4.35
N THR A 195 1.94 -18.61 3.28
CA THR A 195 3.19 -17.84 3.33
C THR A 195 3.02 -16.59 4.18
N ARG A 196 1.93 -15.83 3.96
CA ARG A 196 1.60 -14.64 4.77
C ARG A 196 1.50 -14.98 6.26
N TYR A 197 0.79 -16.05 6.60
CA TYR A 197 0.68 -16.50 7.99
C TYR A 197 2.02 -16.94 8.59
N SER A 198 2.84 -17.64 7.82
CA SER A 198 4.18 -18.08 8.21
C SER A 198 5.10 -16.89 8.49
N LEU A 199 5.14 -15.89 7.60
CA LEU A 199 5.86 -14.63 7.79
C LEU A 199 5.39 -13.91 9.05
N PHE A 200 4.07 -13.82 9.24
CA PHE A 200 3.49 -13.22 10.43
C PHE A 200 3.97 -13.89 11.71
N LYS A 201 3.82 -15.21 11.82
CA LYS A 201 4.18 -15.94 13.04
C LYS A 201 5.68 -15.98 13.33
N ARG A 202 6.50 -16.09 12.29
CA ARG A 202 7.95 -16.34 12.44
C ARG A 202 8.76 -15.06 12.48
N ILE A 203 8.34 -14.04 11.73
CA ILE A 203 9.13 -12.84 11.48
C ILE A 203 8.45 -11.63 12.10
N TYR A 204 7.21 -11.33 11.71
CA TYR A 204 6.55 -10.10 12.15
C TYR A 204 6.26 -10.16 13.66
N THR A 205 5.76 -11.26 14.20
CA THR A 205 5.55 -11.40 15.65
C THR A 205 6.78 -11.88 16.42
N HIS A 206 7.98 -11.84 15.83
CA HIS A 206 9.17 -12.30 16.53
C HIS A 206 9.43 -11.42 17.76
N ARG A 207 9.59 -12.04 18.94
CA ARG A 207 9.68 -11.35 20.25
C ARG A 207 10.71 -10.21 20.29
N VAL A 208 11.83 -10.35 19.57
CA VAL A 208 12.86 -9.31 19.52
C VAL A 208 12.44 -8.14 18.61
N CYS A 209 11.73 -8.39 17.50
CA CYS A 209 11.12 -7.32 16.69
C CYS A 209 10.10 -6.54 17.53
N MET A 210 9.22 -7.26 18.23
CA MET A 210 8.20 -6.67 19.10
C MET A 210 8.83 -5.83 20.21
N TYR A 211 9.87 -6.34 20.88
CA TYR A 211 10.54 -5.63 21.95
C TYR A 211 11.25 -4.35 21.46
N ILE A 212 11.94 -4.43 20.32
CA ILE A 212 12.52 -3.24 19.68
C ILE A 212 11.43 -2.23 19.34
N SER A 213 10.26 -2.69 18.88
CA SER A 213 9.13 -1.81 18.52
C SER A 213 8.64 -1.02 19.72
N ILE A 214 8.43 -1.69 20.84
CA ILE A 214 7.96 -1.08 22.07
C ILE A 214 8.98 -0.06 22.59
N ILE A 215 10.27 -0.40 22.59
CA ILE A 215 11.33 0.53 23.02
C ILE A 215 11.35 1.77 22.14
N SER A 216 11.35 1.59 20.82
CA SER A 216 11.34 2.71 19.88
C SER A 216 10.15 3.64 20.18
N GLN A 217 8.94 3.09 20.31
CA GLN A 217 7.73 3.85 20.61
C GLN A 217 7.75 4.58 21.97
N THR A 218 8.38 4.00 22.99
CA THR A 218 8.49 4.62 24.32
C THR A 218 9.28 5.93 24.28
N ASN A 219 10.33 6.00 23.44
CA ASN A 219 11.07 7.24 23.20
C ASN A 219 10.23 8.32 22.49
N TYR A 220 9.15 7.92 21.80
CA TYR A 220 8.25 8.82 21.07
C TYR A 220 7.00 9.26 21.85
N PHE A 221 6.77 8.74 23.06
CA PHE A 221 5.65 9.17 23.92
C PHE A 221 5.66 10.70 24.19
N TYR A 222 6.84 11.32 24.13
CA TYR A 222 7.01 12.78 24.23
C TYR A 222 6.53 13.58 23.00
N TRP A 223 6.41 12.96 21.83
CA TRP A 223 6.15 13.61 20.54
C TRP A 223 4.70 13.51 20.06
N GLY A 224 3.84 12.74 20.75
CA GLY A 224 2.43 12.52 20.36
C GLY A 224 1.56 13.77 20.22
N ARG A 225 2.04 14.95 20.66
CA ARG A 225 1.35 16.25 20.45
C ARG A 225 1.41 16.77 19.01
N LEU A 226 2.28 16.23 18.15
CA LEU A 226 2.53 16.76 16.81
C LEU A 226 1.85 15.99 15.65
N LEU A 227 1.20 14.85 15.94
CA LEU A 227 0.61 13.93 14.95
C LEU A 227 -0.61 14.45 14.15
N ARG A 228 -0.94 15.75 14.24
CA ARG A 228 -2.06 16.38 13.51
C ARG A 228 -1.62 17.34 12.40
N LYS A 229 -0.32 17.52 12.19
CA LYS A 229 0.21 18.45 11.18
C LYS A 229 1.00 17.69 10.10
N PRO A 230 0.54 17.65 8.83
CA PRO A 230 1.24 16.96 7.75
C PRO A 230 2.67 17.51 7.52
N GLU A 231 2.89 18.81 7.74
CA GLU A 231 4.23 19.44 7.70
C GLU A 231 5.26 18.78 8.65
N ILE A 232 4.80 18.25 9.78
CA ILE A 232 5.66 17.56 10.76
C ILE A 232 5.89 16.09 10.37
N TYR A 233 4.95 15.49 9.62
CA TYR A 233 5.18 14.19 8.99
C TYR A 233 6.23 14.28 7.86
N LEU A 234 6.31 15.42 7.16
CA LEU A 234 7.21 15.65 6.04
C LEU A 234 8.59 16.20 6.38
N ALA A 235 8.80 16.70 7.60
CA ALA A 235 10.10 17.22 8.05
C ALA A 235 11.24 16.17 8.00
N ILE A 236 10.95 14.94 7.54
CA ILE A 236 11.89 13.86 7.37
C ILE A 236 11.36 12.93 6.24
N PRO A 237 11.94 12.79 5.02
CA PRO A 237 12.87 13.62 4.24
C PRO A 237 12.27 14.15 2.90
N LEU A 238 12.79 15.27 2.37
CA LEU A 238 12.37 15.95 1.13
C LEU A 238 12.46 15.14 -0.18
N SER A 239 13.07 13.95 -0.21
CA SER A 239 13.34 13.21 -1.45
C SER A 239 12.11 12.58 -2.11
N PHE A 240 11.00 12.48 -1.38
CA PHE A 240 9.81 11.77 -1.86
C PHE A 240 8.89 12.62 -2.74
N ALA A 241 8.66 13.89 -2.37
CA ALA A 241 7.81 14.80 -3.14
C ALA A 241 8.34 15.02 -4.56
N GLN A 242 9.66 15.12 -4.70
CA GLN A 242 10.34 15.28 -5.99
C GLN A 242 10.16 14.03 -6.88
N HIS A 243 10.22 12.83 -6.31
CA HIS A 243 10.01 11.57 -7.04
C HIS A 243 8.56 11.36 -7.49
N VAL A 244 7.58 11.79 -6.68
CA VAL A 244 6.16 11.77 -7.08
C VAL A 244 5.93 12.70 -8.27
N SER A 245 6.54 13.89 -8.28
CA SER A 245 6.48 14.81 -9.42
C SER A 245 7.10 14.20 -10.67
N GLU A 246 8.29 13.60 -10.57
CA GLU A 246 8.97 12.95 -11.70
C GLU A 246 8.17 11.74 -12.24
N THR A 247 7.55 10.95 -11.36
CA THR A 247 6.71 9.81 -11.75
C THR A 247 5.42 10.27 -12.45
N LEU A 248 4.85 11.41 -12.04
CA LEU A 248 3.70 12.03 -12.71
C LEU A 248 4.06 12.53 -14.11
N ASP A 249 5.26 13.10 -14.28
CA ASP A 249 5.77 13.53 -15.57
C ASP A 249 6.01 12.34 -16.52
N ASP A 250 6.58 11.23 -16.02
CA ASP A 250 6.77 10.01 -16.81
C ASP A 250 5.45 9.35 -17.24
N ILE A 251 4.39 9.43 -16.42
CA ILE A 251 3.05 8.95 -16.79
C ILE A 251 2.42 9.83 -17.89
N SER A 252 2.79 11.11 -17.97
CA SER A 252 2.29 12.05 -18.98
C SER A 252 2.98 11.94 -20.35
N LEU A 253 4.18 11.36 -20.41
CA LEU A 253 5.00 11.25 -21.62
C LEU A 253 4.74 9.98 -22.46
N VAL A 254 3.82 9.10 -22.05
CA VAL A 254 3.48 7.84 -22.75
C VAL A 254 2.07 7.89 -23.39
N SER A 255 1.42 9.05 -23.45
CA SER A 255 0.17 9.28 -24.21
C SER A 255 0.43 9.73 -25.64
#